data_AF-A0A3N0IV98-F1
#
_entry.id   AF-A0A3N0IV98-F1
#
_cell.length_a   1.000
_cell.length_b   1.000
_cell.length_c   1.000
_cell.angle_alpha   90.00
_cell.angle_beta   90.00
_cell.angle_gamma   90.00
#
_symmetry.space_group_name_H-M   'P 1'
#
loop_
_entity.id
_entity.type
_entity.pdbx_description
1 polymer ?
#
loop_
_entity_poly.entity_id
_entity_poly.type
_entity_poly.pdbx_seq_one_letter_code
_entity_poly.pdbx_strand_id
1 'polypeptide(L)' 'MIYERIADYLQENGFVQASVARKSGMTEQALSDSLRGVRRLTAEEYVAICHTLNVDTGLFDERANAEVRA' A
#
# COMPACT_ATOMS: atom_id res chain seq x y z
N MET A 1 1.99 -10.96 -2.13
CA MET A 1 2.13 -9.90 -3.17
C MET A 1 2.15 -8.52 -2.52
N ILE A 2 2.71 -7.49 -3.17
CA ILE A 2 2.80 -6.12 -2.61
C ILE A 2 1.43 -5.60 -2.14
N TYR A 3 0.37 -5.80 -2.94
CA TYR A 3 -0.97 -5.30 -2.60
C TYR A 3 -1.57 -5.94 -1.34
N GLU A 4 -1.28 -7.23 -1.08
CA GLU A 4 -1.73 -7.95 0.12
C GLU A 4 -1.04 -7.39 1.36
N ARG A 5 0.27 -7.16 1.27
CA ARG A 5 1.06 -6.56 2.37
C ARG A 5 0.57 -5.17 2.74
N ILE A 6 0.17 -4.37 1.75
CA ILE A 6 -0.45 -3.07 2.01
C ILE A 6 -1.79 -3.26 2.72
N ALA A 7 -2.65 -4.17 2.24
CA ALA A 7 -3.95 -4.44 2.84
C ALA A 7 -3.83 -4.88 4.32
N ASP A 8 -2.93 -5.83 4.59
CA ASP A 8 -2.64 -6.33 5.94
C ASP A 8 -2.13 -5.20 6.82
N TYR A 9 -1.18 -4.39 6.34
CA TYR A 9 -0.65 -3.24 7.07
C TYR A 9 -1.74 -2.22 7.43
N LEU A 10 -2.70 -1.96 6.54
CA LEU A 10 -3.82 -1.07 6.85
C LEU A 10 -4.66 -1.63 8.00
N GLN A 11 -4.98 -2.93 7.95
CA GLN A 11 -5.79 -3.60 8.95
C GLN A 11 -5.09 -3.65 10.32
N GLU A 12 -3.81 -4.05 10.35
CA GLU A 12 -3.02 -4.21 11.57
C GLU A 12 -2.78 -2.87 12.30
N ASN A 13 -2.67 -1.78 11.55
CA ASN A 13 -2.41 -0.45 12.10
C ASN A 13 -3.68 0.43 12.22
N GLY A 14 -4.87 -0.14 11.96
CA GLY A 14 -6.14 0.56 12.12
C GLY A 14 -6.37 1.70 11.12
N PHE A 15 -5.73 1.65 9.95
CA PHE A 15 -5.94 2.63 8.89
C PHE A 15 -7.29 2.39 8.20
N VAL A 16 -8.10 3.43 8.14
CA VAL A 16 -9.36 3.42 7.39
C VAL A 16 -9.04 3.55 5.89
N GLN A 17 -9.32 2.50 5.11
CA GLN A 17 -9.04 2.44 3.66
C GLN A 17 -9.60 3.65 2.89
N ALA A 18 -10.83 4.08 3.19
CA ALA A 18 -11.44 5.26 2.59
C ALA A 18 -10.62 6.55 2.82
N SER A 19 -10.04 6.70 4.02
CA SER A 19 -9.17 7.83 4.35
C SER A 19 -7.86 7.78 3.57
N VAL A 20 -7.26 6.60 3.45
CA VAL A 20 -6.03 6.38 2.68
C VAL A 20 -6.27 6.70 1.20
N ALA A 21 -7.35 6.19 0.61
CA ALA A 21 -7.68 6.45 -0.79
C ALA A 21 -7.76 7.96 -1.08
N ARG A 22 -8.52 8.70 -0.27
CA ARG A 22 -8.68 10.16 -0.46
C ARG A 22 -7.34 10.90 -0.32
N LYS A 23 -6.50 10.51 0.64
CA LYS A 23 -5.19 11.15 0.87
C LYS A 23 -4.16 10.79 -0.21
N SER A 24 -4.25 9.60 -0.79
CA SER A 24 -3.38 9.16 -1.88
C SER A 24 -3.86 9.61 -3.26
N GLY A 25 -4.97 10.36 -3.35
CA GLY A 25 -5.54 10.83 -4.61
C GLY A 25 -6.28 9.73 -5.41
N MET A 26 -6.60 8.61 -4.78
CA MET A 26 -7.33 7.49 -5.37
C MET A 26 -8.83 7.54 -5.00
N THR A 27 -9.66 6.91 -5.82
CA THR A 27 -11.04 6.60 -5.40
C THR A 27 -11.02 5.42 -4.43
N GLU A 28 -12.03 5.34 -3.54
CA GLU A 28 -12.15 4.22 -2.59
C GLU A 28 -12.25 2.87 -3.33
N GLN A 29 -12.98 2.86 -4.45
CA GLN A 29 -13.09 1.68 -5.32
C GLN A 29 -11.74 1.30 -5.94
N ALA A 30 -10.99 2.25 -6.49
CA ALA A 30 -9.69 1.97 -7.11
C ALA A 30 -8.69 1.41 -6.10
N LEU A 31 -8.65 1.96 -4.87
CA LEU A 31 -7.81 1.42 -3.81
C LEU A 31 -8.28 0.01 -3.41
N SER A 32 -9.59 -0.20 -3.25
CA SER A 32 -10.16 -1.51 -2.90
C SER A 32 -9.85 -2.61 -3.92
N ASP A 33 -10.06 -2.34 -5.20
CA ASP A 33 -9.74 -3.30 -6.26
C ASP A 33 -8.25 -3.56 -6.34
N SER A 34 -7.42 -2.55 -6.06
CA SER A 34 -5.97 -2.70 -6.04
C SER A 34 -5.50 -3.58 -4.88
N LEU A 35 -6.02 -3.36 -3.66
CA LEU A 35 -5.70 -4.14 -2.47
C LEU A 35 -6.26 -5.56 -2.48
N ARG A 36 -7.20 -5.85 -3.39
CA ARG A 36 -7.73 -7.21 -3.65
C ARG A 36 -7.06 -7.90 -4.85
N GLY A 37 -6.11 -7.25 -5.52
CA GLY A 37 -5.43 -7.78 -6.70
C GLY A 37 -6.29 -7.81 -7.98
N VAL A 38 -7.48 -7.19 -7.97
CA VAL A 38 -8.36 -7.06 -9.14
C VAL A 38 -7.78 -6.04 -10.13
N ARG A 39 -7.12 -5.01 -9.59
CA ARG A 39 -6.46 -3.94 -10.35
C ARG A 39 -4.98 -3.88 -9.99
N ARG A 40 -4.12 -3.56 -10.96
CA ARG A 40 -2.70 -3.26 -10.69
C ARG A 40 -2.53 -1.83 -10.19
N LEU A 41 -1.74 -1.65 -9.14
CA LEU A 41 -1.24 -0.33 -8.74
C LEU A 41 -0.22 0.18 -9.77
N THR A 42 -0.32 1.46 -10.13
CA THR A 42 0.81 2.12 -10.82
C THR A 42 1.92 2.45 -9.82
N ALA A 43 3.10 2.79 -10.31
CA ALA A 43 4.22 3.19 -9.46
C ALA A 43 3.88 4.48 -8.69
N GLU A 44 3.22 5.43 -9.33
CA GLU A 44 2.78 6.69 -8.73
C GLU A 44 1.77 6.45 -7.61
N GLU A 45 0.79 5.56 -7.82
CA GLU A 45 -0.19 5.20 -6.79
C GLU A 45 0.48 4.51 -5.60
N TYR A 46 1.42 3.61 -5.86
CA TYR A 46 2.18 2.94 -4.81
C TYR A 46 2.97 3.95 -3.96
N VAL A 47 3.69 4.88 -4.60
CA VAL A 47 4.45 5.93 -3.90
C VAL A 47 3.52 6.84 -3.11
N ALA A 48 2.36 7.21 -3.67
CA ALA A 48 1.37 8.05 -2.99
C ALA A 48 0.79 7.35 -1.74
N ILE A 49 0.55 6.04 -1.81
CA ILE A 49 0.13 5.23 -0.66
C ILE A 49 1.24 5.22 0.40
N CYS A 50 2.49 4.91 0.03
CA CYS A 50 3.61 4.87 0.98
C CYS A 50 3.79 6.23 1.69
N HIS A 51 3.74 7.32 0.93
CA HIS A 51 3.81 8.68 1.48
C HIS A 51 2.63 8.97 2.43
N THR A 52 1.41 8.57 2.07
CA THR A 52 0.21 8.73 2.92
C THR A 52 0.32 7.96 4.24
N LEU A 53 0.95 6.79 4.20
CA LEU A 53 1.19 5.94 5.37
C LEU A 53 2.44 6.33 6.15
N ASN A 54 3.22 7.30 5.65
CA ASN A 54 4.51 7.72 6.20
C ASN A 54 5.48 6.55 6.39
N VAL A 55 5.60 5.71 5.36
CA VAL A 55 6.50 4.55 5.32
C VAL A 55 7.46 4.64 4.14
N ASP A 56 8.59 3.96 4.26
CA ASP A 56 9.55 3.83 3.17
C ASP A 56 8.97 3.02 2.00
N THR A 57 9.30 3.41 0.76
CA THR A 57 8.81 2.73 -0.45
C THR A 57 9.33 1.29 -0.61
N GLY A 58 10.36 0.89 0.13
CA GLY A 58 10.85 -0.48 0.21
C GLY A 58 10.11 -1.36 1.21
N LEU A 59 9.27 -0.79 2.09
CA LEU A 59 8.61 -1.54 3.19
C LEU A 59 7.81 -2.73 2.67
N PHE A 60 7.13 -2.60 1.54
CA PHE A 60 6.32 -3.67 0.97
C PHE A 60 7.06 -4.52 -0.08
N ASP A 61 8.31 -4.20 -0.41
CA ASP A 61 9.15 -5.03 -1.30
C ASP A 61 9.80 -6.18 -0.50
N GLU A 62 9.64 -7.39 -1.00
CA GLU A 62 10.20 -8.61 -0.40
C GLU A 62 11.72 -8.66 -0.51
N ARG A 63 12.29 -8.06 -1.56
CA ARG A 63 13.73 -8.05 -1.80
C ARG A 63 14.44 -7.07 -0.85
N ALA A 64 13.83 -5.92 -0.58
CA ALA A 64 14.37 -4.91 0.33
C ALA A 64 14.35 -5.36 1.80
N ASN A 65 13.34 -6.12 2.22
CA ASN A 65 13.24 -6.60 3.61
C ASN A 65 14.19 -7.78 3.94
N ALA A 66 14.65 -8.53 2.95
CA ALA A 66 15.58 -9.65 3.16
C ALA A 66 16.99 -9.17 3.56
N GLU A 67 17.42 -8.00 3.08
CA GLU A 67 18.76 -7.43 3.34
C GLU A 67 18.93 -6.90 4.77
N VAL A 68 17.84 -6.57 5.46
CA VAL A 68 17.87 -6.07 6.87
C VAL A 68 17.98 -7.23 7.87
N ARG A 69 17.78 -8.48 7.44
CA ARG A 69 17.79 -9.67 8.30
C ARG A 69 19.01 -10.58 8.11
N ALA A 70 19.94 -10.20 7.23
CA ALA A 70 21.23 -10.87 7.01
C ALA A 70 22.35 -10.11 7.74
#